data_AF-A0A3M0ZBU0-F1
#
_entry.id   AF-A0A3M0ZBU0-F1
#
_cell.length_a   1.000
_cell.length_b   1.000
_cell.length_c   1.000
_cell.angle_alpha   90.00
_cell.angle_beta   90.00
_cell.angle_gamma   90.00
#
_symmetry.space_group_name_H-M   'P 1'
#
loop_
_entity.id
_entity.type
_entity.pdbx_description
1 polymer ?
#
loop_
_entity_poly.entity_id
_entity_poly.type
_entity_poly.pdbx_seq_one_letter_code
_entity_poly.pdbx_strand_id
1 'polypeptide(L)'
;MRRPEQLHRHLLVIAYLSLMLTWWIPCPAQSDLSARLKWRATRYRDSGRLCRAYQAYFENGRWIKHGREIQYYNMPGKRIYKVCEWQHDVRNGLYQVRYPSGKIKVSGQYEKGLKTGHWIVYFSNGKIQQEGDFDRDEKHGLWVEYDSNGNKRKETPYVNNVIHGTLREYYPNGKPSRAVQYQHGVVHGQAILWFANGRIKAKAQYADGRKNGYEKVWNEKGQLLTEKEYRNGEQAGWVREYVEGKLSKEAQYTKGKLDGLLREYYGPNRIKHQASYRQGILHGVETFYYPNGNKQIQITWFNGKRNGLQTEYHLNGKPREQLTLRLDKRHGPARWYSSTGNLLAEGIFRNDKPFSGTFIFQDQQKGVITPEQMKEESFWVFHYQDGKKTDFHYVHHGAPANGSVIFYFPNEKKVQRVAQFRNGKLNGPDTWYFPNGKIEFKLNWADNKLDGIIRQWHINGQKKCEVQYSKGVKDGFERVWDMRGRMLCNGFYRKGMPWDGTLLVYNAKFGGDIILEFRNGEQLDKPPQTVKVAVLKLPDIYNIPAKMNPLSKGKTAVRPGS
;
A
#
# COMPACT_ATOMS: atom_id res chain seq x y z
N MET A 1 -18.86 -26.75 56.40
CA MET A 1 -19.49 -27.36 57.59
C MET A 1 -20.90 -27.83 57.24
N ARG A 2 -21.45 -28.80 57.98
CA ARG A 2 -22.87 -29.27 58.04
C ARG A 2 -23.66 -29.55 56.74
N ARG A 3 -24.12 -30.80 56.65
CA ARG A 3 -25.30 -31.27 55.88
C ARG A 3 -26.61 -30.90 56.65
N PRO A 4 -27.78 -31.54 56.38
CA PRO A 4 -28.80 -31.20 55.38
C PRO A 4 -30.16 -30.95 56.07
N GLU A 5 -31.30 -31.07 55.38
CA GLU A 5 -32.46 -31.80 55.95
C GLU A 5 -33.54 -32.21 54.91
N GLN A 6 -34.26 -33.28 55.24
CA GLN A 6 -35.56 -33.72 54.70
C GLN A 6 -36.44 -34.05 55.92
N LEU A 7 -37.77 -34.01 55.79
CA LEU A 7 -38.83 -34.79 56.50
C LEU A 7 -40.18 -34.00 56.43
N HIS A 8 -41.41 -34.56 56.44
CA HIS A 8 -41.90 -35.92 56.17
C HIS A 8 -43.45 -35.99 56.13
N ARG A 9 -44.02 -37.17 55.78
CA ARG A 9 -45.41 -37.66 56.05
C ARG A 9 -46.54 -37.00 55.21
N HIS A 10 -47.65 -37.66 54.83
CA HIS A 10 -48.18 -39.06 54.91
C HIS A 10 -49.32 -39.19 53.84
N LEU A 11 -49.99 -40.32 53.50
CA LEU A 11 -50.04 -41.74 53.92
C LEU A 11 -50.62 -42.60 52.75
N LEU A 12 -50.87 -43.90 53.00
CA LEU A 12 -51.63 -44.92 52.23
C LEU A 12 -51.03 -45.40 50.87
N VAL A 13 -50.67 -46.68 50.58
CA VAL A 13 -51.16 -48.06 50.92
C VAL A 13 -52.31 -48.50 49.96
N ILE A 14 -52.28 -49.64 49.23
CA ILE A 14 -51.37 -50.83 49.16
C ILE A 14 -51.27 -51.39 47.72
N ALA A 15 -50.49 -52.46 47.47
CA ALA A 15 -50.34 -53.14 46.16
C ALA A 15 -50.80 -54.63 46.19
N TYR A 16 -50.93 -55.31 45.04
CA TYR A 16 -50.36 -56.65 44.73
C TYR A 16 -50.72 -57.17 43.31
N LEU A 17 -50.11 -58.28 42.87
CA LEU A 17 -50.38 -58.98 41.60
C LEU A 17 -51.42 -60.11 41.74
N SER A 18 -52.23 -60.40 40.70
CA SER A 18 -52.25 -61.69 39.94
C SER A 18 -53.59 -62.04 39.24
N LEU A 19 -53.47 -62.42 37.95
CA LEU A 19 -54.19 -63.50 37.22
C LEU A 19 -55.73 -63.52 36.99
N MET A 20 -56.06 -63.78 35.71
CA MET A 20 -57.17 -64.56 35.13
C MET A 20 -58.60 -63.97 34.95
N LEU A 21 -59.08 -64.07 33.69
CA LEU A 21 -60.47 -64.32 33.20
C LEU A 21 -61.62 -63.38 33.67
N THR A 22 -62.58 -62.93 32.87
CA THR A 22 -62.90 -62.95 31.42
C THR A 22 -63.72 -61.67 31.12
N TRP A 23 -63.76 -61.13 29.90
CA TRP A 23 -64.80 -61.47 28.90
C TRP A 23 -64.31 -61.12 27.49
N TRP A 24 -64.68 -61.95 26.52
CA TRP A 24 -64.34 -61.77 25.10
C TRP A 24 -65.35 -60.86 24.40
N ILE A 25 -64.86 -59.78 23.77
CA ILE A 25 -65.49 -59.23 22.55
C ILE A 25 -64.42 -59.28 21.45
N PRO A 26 -64.38 -60.34 20.63
CA PRO A 26 -63.41 -60.43 19.55
C PRO A 26 -63.81 -59.47 18.43
N CYS A 27 -63.01 -58.44 18.17
CA CYS A 27 -63.18 -57.57 17.01
C CYS A 27 -62.80 -58.33 15.72
N PRO A 28 -63.76 -58.70 14.84
CA PRO A 28 -63.52 -59.72 13.82
C PRO A 28 -63.02 -59.09 12.51
N ALA A 29 -61.79 -58.57 12.51
CA ALA A 29 -61.25 -57.81 11.36
C ALA A 29 -59.79 -58.12 10.95
N GLN A 30 -58.95 -58.68 11.82
CA GLN A 30 -57.50 -58.83 11.54
C GLN A 30 -56.99 -60.27 11.39
N SER A 31 -57.84 -61.29 11.60
CA SER A 31 -57.41 -62.70 11.73
C SER A 31 -57.33 -63.52 10.44
N ASP A 32 -57.71 -63.00 9.27
CA ASP A 32 -57.87 -63.81 8.04
C ASP A 32 -57.20 -63.21 6.77
N LEU A 33 -56.52 -62.07 6.88
CA LEU A 33 -55.88 -61.41 5.72
C LEU A 33 -54.67 -62.18 5.17
N SER A 34 -53.98 -62.95 6.01
CA SER A 34 -52.84 -63.79 5.63
C SER A 34 -53.25 -65.06 4.88
N ALA A 35 -54.38 -65.69 5.25
CA ALA A 35 -54.89 -66.90 4.60
C ALA A 35 -55.48 -66.63 3.20
N ARG A 36 -56.01 -65.42 2.98
CA ARG A 36 -56.53 -64.96 1.66
C ARG A 36 -55.43 -64.56 0.68
N LEU A 37 -54.17 -64.51 1.11
CA LEU A 37 -53.05 -63.95 0.35
C LEU A 37 -52.54 -64.93 -0.72
N LYS A 38 -52.65 -64.57 -2.00
CA LYS A 38 -52.27 -65.43 -3.14
C LYS A 38 -51.14 -64.82 -3.96
N TRP A 39 -50.22 -65.64 -4.43
CA TRP A 39 -49.21 -65.23 -5.41
C TRP A 39 -49.83 -65.13 -6.80
N ARG A 40 -49.65 -63.98 -7.44
CA ARG A 40 -50.05 -63.67 -8.82
C ARG A 40 -48.78 -63.43 -9.64
N ALA A 41 -48.79 -63.78 -10.92
CA ALA A 41 -47.65 -63.59 -11.82
C ALA A 41 -48.07 -63.05 -13.18
N THR A 42 -47.20 -62.29 -13.84
CA THR A 42 -47.37 -61.87 -15.25
C THR A 42 -46.08 -62.08 -16.03
N ARG A 43 -46.19 -62.26 -17.35
CA ARG A 43 -45.06 -62.50 -18.28
C ARG A 43 -44.93 -61.35 -19.28
N TYR A 44 -43.74 -61.19 -19.86
CA TYR A 44 -43.52 -60.33 -21.02
C TYR A 44 -44.20 -60.94 -22.26
N ARG A 45 -44.85 -60.10 -23.08
CA ARG A 45 -45.65 -60.54 -24.25
C ARG A 45 -44.77 -61.11 -25.37
N ASP A 46 -43.65 -60.44 -25.55
CA ASP A 46 -42.61 -60.59 -26.58
C ASP A 46 -41.63 -61.75 -26.32
N SER A 47 -41.39 -62.12 -25.05
CA SER A 47 -40.41 -63.16 -24.70
C SER A 47 -40.94 -64.31 -23.85
N GLY A 48 -42.20 -64.23 -23.38
CA GLY A 48 -42.80 -65.20 -22.45
C GLY A 48 -42.13 -65.26 -21.06
N ARG A 49 -41.05 -64.50 -20.81
CA ARG A 49 -40.29 -64.52 -19.55
C ARG A 49 -41.13 -63.93 -18.42
N LEU A 50 -40.90 -64.40 -17.20
CA LEU A 50 -41.55 -63.87 -16.00
C LEU A 50 -41.22 -62.37 -15.85
N CYS A 51 -42.24 -61.51 -15.81
CA CYS A 51 -42.10 -60.07 -15.68
C CYS A 51 -42.20 -59.63 -14.22
N ARG A 52 -43.20 -60.14 -13.49
CA ARG A 52 -43.36 -59.93 -12.06
C ARG A 52 -44.11 -61.08 -11.39
N ALA A 53 -43.85 -61.26 -10.11
CA ALA A 53 -44.65 -62.04 -9.17
C ALA A 53 -45.01 -61.15 -7.97
N TYR A 54 -46.24 -61.18 -7.49
CA TYR A 54 -46.68 -60.35 -6.36
C TYR A 54 -47.73 -61.06 -5.50
N GLN A 55 -47.72 -60.75 -4.21
CA GLN A 55 -48.78 -61.16 -3.29
C GLN A 55 -49.96 -60.18 -3.38
N ALA A 56 -51.18 -60.74 -3.43
CA ALA A 56 -52.43 -60.01 -3.48
C ALA A 56 -53.58 -60.87 -2.95
N TYR A 57 -54.63 -60.23 -2.44
CA TYR A 57 -55.93 -60.87 -2.21
C TYR A 57 -56.98 -60.28 -3.17
N PHE A 58 -58.19 -60.84 -3.17
CA PHE A 58 -59.30 -60.37 -4.01
C PHE A 58 -60.40 -59.77 -3.13
N GLU A 59 -60.83 -58.56 -3.46
CA GLU A 59 -61.80 -57.77 -2.70
C GLU A 59 -62.48 -56.77 -3.64
N ASN A 60 -63.79 -56.53 -3.44
CA ASN A 60 -64.58 -55.55 -4.21
C ASN A 60 -64.37 -55.62 -5.73
N GLY A 61 -64.38 -56.85 -6.27
CA GLY A 61 -64.24 -57.13 -7.70
C GLY A 61 -62.82 -57.02 -8.28
N ARG A 62 -61.80 -56.68 -7.47
CA ARG A 62 -60.42 -56.47 -7.94
C ARG A 62 -59.36 -57.19 -7.10
N TRP A 63 -58.17 -57.33 -7.68
CA TRP A 63 -56.99 -57.82 -6.95
C TRP A 63 -56.26 -56.66 -6.30
N ILE A 64 -56.11 -56.69 -4.97
CA ILE A 64 -55.43 -55.68 -4.16
C ILE A 64 -54.10 -56.23 -3.69
N LYS A 65 -53.00 -55.50 -3.95
CA LYS A 65 -51.66 -55.90 -3.49
C LYS A 65 -51.52 -55.78 -1.99
N HIS A 66 -50.96 -56.82 -1.39
CA HIS A 66 -50.62 -56.86 0.03
C HIS A 66 -49.48 -57.88 0.20
N GLY A 67 -48.43 -57.53 0.93
CA GLY A 67 -47.18 -58.29 0.96
C GLY A 67 -46.24 -57.91 -0.20
N ARG A 68 -45.43 -58.87 -0.66
CA ARG A 68 -44.23 -58.63 -1.48
C ARG A 68 -44.51 -58.73 -2.99
N GLU A 69 -44.01 -57.76 -3.75
CA GLU A 69 -43.83 -57.80 -5.22
C GLU A 69 -42.35 -57.96 -5.57
N ILE A 70 -42.07 -58.82 -6.55
CA ILE A 70 -40.77 -59.02 -7.16
C ILE A 70 -40.93 -58.86 -8.68
N GLN A 71 -40.24 -57.88 -9.26
CA GLN A 71 -40.17 -57.66 -10.70
C GLN A 71 -38.82 -58.14 -11.23
N TYR A 72 -38.79 -58.67 -12.45
CA TYR A 72 -37.62 -59.30 -13.09
C TYR A 72 -37.24 -58.57 -14.38
N TYR A 73 -35.99 -58.72 -14.82
CA TYR A 73 -35.54 -58.20 -16.12
C TYR A 73 -36.02 -59.08 -17.29
N ASN A 74 -36.28 -58.49 -18.46
CA ASN A 74 -36.58 -59.22 -19.70
C ASN A 74 -35.31 -59.84 -20.34
N MET A 75 -34.61 -60.70 -19.62
CA MET A 75 -33.32 -61.29 -20.04
C MET A 75 -33.17 -62.74 -19.57
N PRO A 76 -32.21 -63.52 -20.11
CA PRO A 76 -31.94 -64.88 -19.65
C PRO A 76 -31.50 -64.97 -18.17
N GLY A 77 -31.95 -66.03 -17.49
CA GLY A 77 -31.82 -66.19 -16.04
C GLY A 77 -32.81 -65.32 -15.26
N LYS A 78 -33.35 -65.85 -14.15
CA LYS A 78 -34.42 -65.22 -13.34
C LYS A 78 -33.91 -64.04 -12.49
N ARG A 79 -33.36 -63.01 -13.14
CA ARG A 79 -32.69 -61.85 -12.51
C ARG A 79 -33.71 -60.84 -12.00
N ILE A 80 -33.70 -60.61 -10.68
CA ILE A 80 -34.57 -59.63 -10.02
C ILE A 80 -34.13 -58.22 -10.40
N TYR A 81 -35.09 -57.43 -10.90
CA TYR A 81 -34.95 -55.99 -11.15
C TYR A 81 -35.35 -55.17 -9.93
N LYS A 82 -36.46 -55.51 -9.28
CA LYS A 82 -37.03 -54.74 -8.16
C LYS A 82 -37.76 -55.63 -7.16
N VAL A 83 -37.69 -55.26 -5.89
CA VAL A 83 -38.52 -55.78 -4.78
C VAL A 83 -39.25 -54.60 -4.16
N CYS A 84 -40.53 -54.76 -3.83
CA CYS A 84 -41.36 -53.75 -3.17
C CYS A 84 -42.36 -54.44 -2.26
N GLU A 85 -42.60 -53.89 -1.08
CA GLU A 85 -43.67 -54.34 -0.18
C GLU A 85 -44.88 -53.38 -0.26
N TRP A 86 -46.07 -53.96 -0.06
CA TRP A 86 -47.37 -53.32 -0.25
C TRP A 86 -48.31 -53.67 0.90
N GLN A 87 -49.18 -52.74 1.24
CA GLN A 87 -50.30 -52.94 2.16
C GLN A 87 -51.51 -52.20 1.58
N HIS A 88 -52.53 -52.95 1.13
CA HIS A 88 -53.77 -52.42 0.54
C HIS A 88 -53.52 -51.50 -0.69
N ASP A 89 -52.78 -52.01 -1.68
CA ASP A 89 -52.29 -51.27 -2.88
C ASP A 89 -51.39 -50.05 -2.62
N VAL A 90 -51.15 -49.67 -1.37
CA VAL A 90 -50.20 -48.63 -0.97
C VAL A 90 -48.82 -49.26 -0.69
N ARG A 91 -47.72 -48.58 -1.04
CA ARG A 91 -46.36 -49.07 -0.74
C ARG A 91 -46.07 -48.92 0.75
N ASN A 92 -45.72 -50.01 1.42
CA ASN A 92 -45.43 -50.04 2.85
C ASN A 92 -44.39 -51.14 3.13
N GLY A 93 -43.29 -50.82 3.81
CA GLY A 93 -42.15 -51.72 4.01
C GLY A 93 -41.00 -51.52 3.02
N LEU A 94 -40.25 -52.59 2.74
CA LEU A 94 -38.99 -52.57 2.00
C LEU A 94 -39.17 -52.24 0.51
N TYR A 95 -38.27 -51.40 0.00
CA TYR A 95 -38.08 -51.14 -1.43
C TYR A 95 -36.64 -51.33 -1.84
N GLN A 96 -36.40 -52.18 -2.85
CA GLN A 96 -35.08 -52.38 -3.45
C GLN A 96 -35.14 -52.39 -4.98
N VAL A 97 -34.22 -51.70 -5.62
CA VAL A 97 -33.91 -51.85 -7.06
C VAL A 97 -32.52 -52.45 -7.19
N ARG A 98 -32.32 -53.33 -8.16
CA ARG A 98 -31.05 -53.99 -8.46
C ARG A 98 -30.55 -53.61 -9.85
N TYR A 99 -29.26 -53.85 -10.10
CA TYR A 99 -28.66 -53.82 -11.42
C TYR A 99 -28.86 -55.17 -12.15
N PRO A 100 -28.63 -55.25 -13.47
CA PRO A 100 -28.63 -56.53 -14.19
C PRO A 100 -27.58 -57.54 -13.67
N SER A 101 -26.57 -57.07 -12.93
CA SER A 101 -25.58 -57.89 -12.21
C SER A 101 -26.08 -58.48 -10.88
N GLY A 102 -27.32 -58.20 -10.46
CA GLY A 102 -27.89 -58.64 -9.18
C GLY A 102 -27.50 -57.81 -7.95
N LYS A 103 -26.42 -57.01 -8.06
CA LYS A 103 -26.03 -55.99 -7.05
C LYS A 103 -27.17 -54.99 -6.82
N ILE A 104 -27.31 -54.49 -5.60
CA ILE A 104 -28.30 -53.46 -5.27
C ILE A 104 -27.93 -52.16 -6.01
N LYS A 105 -28.96 -51.42 -6.46
CA LYS A 105 -28.88 -50.08 -7.05
C LYS A 105 -29.52 -49.04 -6.13
N VAL A 106 -30.64 -49.38 -5.50
CA VAL A 106 -31.33 -48.55 -4.50
C VAL A 106 -31.88 -49.46 -3.41
N SER A 107 -31.81 -49.05 -2.14
CA SER A 107 -32.52 -49.65 -1.02
C SER A 107 -33.10 -48.55 -0.12
N GLY A 108 -34.26 -48.80 0.49
CA GLY A 108 -34.91 -47.91 1.44
C GLY A 108 -36.29 -48.42 1.85
N GLN A 109 -37.06 -47.61 2.56
CA GLN A 109 -38.39 -47.98 3.08
C GLN A 109 -39.47 -46.98 2.64
N TYR A 110 -40.71 -47.48 2.53
CA TYR A 110 -41.92 -46.67 2.43
C TYR A 110 -42.79 -46.86 3.66
N GLU A 111 -43.41 -45.79 4.14
CA GLU A 111 -44.55 -45.84 5.05
C GLU A 111 -45.75 -45.16 4.37
N LYS A 112 -46.90 -45.85 4.33
CA LYS A 112 -48.18 -45.31 3.81
C LYS A 112 -48.06 -44.65 2.41
N GLY A 113 -47.18 -45.19 1.57
CA GLY A 113 -46.96 -44.76 0.19
C GLY A 113 -45.84 -43.73 0.00
N LEU A 114 -45.36 -43.12 1.10
CA LEU A 114 -44.33 -42.09 1.14
C LEU A 114 -42.98 -42.69 1.56
N LYS A 115 -41.85 -42.16 1.06
CA LYS A 115 -40.53 -42.62 1.53
C LYS A 115 -40.31 -42.27 3.00
N THR A 116 -39.73 -43.20 3.76
CA THR A 116 -39.33 -42.98 5.16
C THR A 116 -37.96 -43.62 5.45
N GLY A 117 -37.33 -43.18 6.53
CA GLY A 117 -36.08 -43.73 7.06
C GLY A 117 -34.89 -43.59 6.11
N HIS A 118 -33.89 -44.45 6.31
CA HIS A 118 -32.61 -44.36 5.61
C HIS A 118 -32.69 -44.94 4.19
N TRP A 119 -32.20 -44.17 3.21
CA TRP A 119 -32.19 -44.53 1.78
C TRP A 119 -30.77 -44.52 1.23
N ILE A 120 -30.39 -45.60 0.54
CA ILE A 120 -29.05 -45.79 -0.04
C ILE A 120 -29.16 -46.08 -1.54
N VAL A 121 -28.41 -45.33 -2.35
CA VAL A 121 -28.18 -45.54 -3.77
C VAL A 121 -26.74 -46.03 -3.96
N TYR A 122 -26.55 -47.02 -4.84
CA TYR A 122 -25.26 -47.66 -5.10
C TYR A 122 -24.86 -47.53 -6.57
N PHE A 123 -23.56 -47.46 -6.83
CA PHE A 123 -22.98 -47.63 -8.16
C PHE A 123 -23.07 -49.08 -8.64
N SER A 124 -22.89 -49.30 -9.95
CA SER A 124 -22.89 -50.64 -10.57
C SER A 124 -21.77 -51.57 -10.05
N ASN A 125 -20.70 -51.01 -9.49
CA ASN A 125 -19.64 -51.76 -8.83
C ASN A 125 -20.04 -52.24 -7.41
N GLY A 126 -21.11 -51.70 -6.81
CA GLY A 126 -21.62 -52.04 -5.48
C GLY A 126 -21.17 -51.11 -4.35
N LYS A 127 -20.36 -50.08 -4.62
CA LYS A 127 -20.06 -49.01 -3.66
C LYS A 127 -21.24 -48.04 -3.54
N ILE A 128 -21.38 -47.37 -2.40
CA ILE A 128 -22.41 -46.34 -2.19
C ILE A 128 -22.15 -45.16 -3.13
N GLN A 129 -23.23 -44.61 -3.70
CA GLN A 129 -23.25 -43.41 -4.54
C GLN A 129 -23.85 -42.23 -3.78
N GLN A 130 -24.95 -42.46 -3.06
CA GLN A 130 -25.62 -41.45 -2.25
C GLN A 130 -26.37 -42.14 -1.11
N GLU A 131 -26.37 -41.54 0.08
CA GLU A 131 -27.17 -41.99 1.23
C GLU A 131 -27.75 -40.79 2.00
N GLY A 132 -28.78 -41.05 2.80
CA GLY A 132 -29.46 -40.04 3.63
C GLY A 132 -30.90 -40.41 3.94
N ASP A 133 -31.55 -39.62 4.79
CA ASP A 133 -32.87 -39.97 5.33
C ASP A 133 -34.02 -39.22 4.63
N PHE A 134 -35.19 -39.87 4.61
CA PHE A 134 -36.47 -39.24 4.26
C PHE A 134 -37.42 -39.25 5.47
N ASP A 135 -38.12 -38.14 5.71
CA ASP A 135 -39.39 -38.10 6.43
C ASP A 135 -40.50 -37.84 5.41
N ARG A 136 -41.43 -38.78 5.24
CA ARG A 136 -42.65 -38.63 4.41
C ARG A 136 -42.38 -38.01 3.02
N ASP A 137 -41.47 -38.63 2.27
CA ASP A 137 -40.95 -38.20 0.96
C ASP A 137 -40.08 -36.92 0.95
N GLU A 138 -39.91 -36.22 2.08
CA GLU A 138 -39.02 -35.06 2.23
C GLU A 138 -37.62 -35.46 2.71
N LYS A 139 -36.56 -34.90 2.11
CA LYS A 139 -35.20 -35.11 2.61
C LYS A 139 -35.04 -34.49 4.00
N HIS A 140 -34.50 -35.28 4.92
CA HIS A 140 -34.19 -34.89 6.29
C HIS A 140 -32.77 -35.38 6.65
N GLY A 141 -32.16 -34.78 7.68
CA GLY A 141 -30.86 -35.21 8.18
C GLY A 141 -29.70 -34.93 7.20
N LEU A 142 -28.63 -35.72 7.32
CA LEU A 142 -27.42 -35.54 6.51
C LEU A 142 -27.45 -36.40 5.26
N TRP A 143 -27.49 -35.77 4.09
CA TRP A 143 -27.32 -36.45 2.81
C TRP A 143 -25.87 -36.43 2.35
N VAL A 144 -25.31 -37.60 2.04
CA VAL A 144 -23.92 -37.77 1.62
C VAL A 144 -23.87 -38.31 0.19
N GLU A 145 -23.01 -37.73 -0.64
CA GLU A 145 -22.73 -38.18 -2.01
C GLU A 145 -21.27 -38.64 -2.11
N TYR A 146 -21.02 -39.71 -2.87
CA TYR A 146 -19.73 -40.38 -3.01
C TYR A 146 -19.29 -40.48 -4.49
N ASP A 147 -17.99 -40.62 -4.73
CA ASP A 147 -17.47 -41.00 -6.06
C ASP A 147 -17.51 -42.52 -6.28
N SER A 148 -17.25 -42.97 -7.51
CA SER A 148 -17.24 -44.39 -7.87
C SER A 148 -16.15 -45.21 -7.16
N ASN A 149 -15.18 -44.56 -6.51
CA ASN A 149 -14.16 -45.19 -5.69
C ASN A 149 -14.57 -45.30 -4.21
N GLY A 150 -15.65 -44.63 -3.79
CA GLY A 150 -16.15 -44.60 -2.42
C GLY A 150 -15.64 -43.41 -1.59
N ASN A 151 -14.97 -42.43 -2.20
CA ASN A 151 -14.58 -41.21 -1.50
C ASN A 151 -15.79 -40.28 -1.33
N LYS A 152 -15.95 -39.64 -0.17
CA LYS A 152 -16.95 -38.58 0.00
C LYS A 152 -16.70 -37.45 -1.01
N ARG A 153 -17.77 -37.02 -1.68
CA ARG A 153 -17.78 -35.89 -2.63
C ARG A 153 -18.46 -34.67 -2.03
N LYS A 154 -19.58 -34.88 -1.34
CA LYS A 154 -20.46 -33.82 -0.83
C LYS A 154 -21.28 -34.30 0.37
N GLU A 155 -21.49 -33.40 1.32
CA GLU A 155 -22.39 -33.53 2.46
C GLU A 155 -23.37 -32.36 2.41
N THR A 156 -24.68 -32.63 2.47
CA THR A 156 -25.74 -31.60 2.46
C THR A 156 -26.74 -31.90 3.56
N PRO A 157 -26.83 -31.08 4.62
CA PRO A 157 -27.85 -31.25 5.66
C PRO A 157 -29.18 -30.65 5.17
N TYR A 158 -30.25 -31.42 5.31
CA TYR A 158 -31.61 -31.05 4.93
C TYR A 158 -32.55 -31.08 6.14
N VAL A 159 -33.49 -30.14 6.16
CA VAL A 159 -34.71 -30.19 6.97
C VAL A 159 -35.85 -29.97 5.99
N ASN A 160 -36.71 -30.98 5.82
CA ASN A 160 -37.94 -30.91 5.02
C ASN A 160 -37.68 -30.44 3.58
N ASN A 161 -36.82 -31.17 2.86
CA ASN A 161 -36.27 -30.83 1.52
C ASN A 161 -35.43 -29.54 1.42
N VAL A 162 -35.40 -28.68 2.44
CA VAL A 162 -34.68 -27.39 2.44
C VAL A 162 -33.29 -27.55 3.09
N ILE A 163 -32.25 -26.97 2.48
CA ILE A 163 -30.89 -27.05 3.04
C ILE A 163 -30.80 -26.19 4.31
N HIS A 164 -30.39 -26.79 5.44
CA HIS A 164 -30.24 -26.10 6.72
C HIS A 164 -29.03 -26.66 7.47
N GLY A 165 -28.04 -25.83 7.77
CA GLY A 165 -26.74 -26.22 8.34
C GLY A 165 -25.58 -26.02 7.37
N THR A 166 -24.45 -26.71 7.58
CA THR A 166 -23.25 -26.57 6.74
C THR A 166 -23.21 -27.60 5.62
N LEU A 167 -23.39 -27.18 4.37
CA LEU A 167 -23.02 -27.96 3.18
C LEU A 167 -21.49 -28.05 3.12
N ARG A 168 -20.95 -29.23 2.79
CA ARG A 168 -19.51 -29.46 2.56
C ARG A 168 -19.28 -30.19 1.25
N GLU A 169 -18.17 -29.91 0.59
CA GLU A 169 -17.69 -30.61 -0.59
C GLU A 169 -16.19 -30.88 -0.45
N TYR A 170 -15.73 -31.92 -1.16
CA TYR A 170 -14.42 -32.52 -0.96
C TYR A 170 -13.67 -32.68 -2.28
N TYR A 171 -12.34 -32.58 -2.21
CA TYR A 171 -11.44 -32.98 -3.28
C TYR A 171 -11.31 -34.52 -3.34
N PRO A 172 -10.86 -35.10 -4.47
CA PRO A 172 -10.61 -36.55 -4.58
C PRO A 172 -9.60 -37.12 -3.57
N ASN A 173 -8.81 -36.27 -2.91
CA ASN A 173 -7.89 -36.65 -1.82
C ASN A 173 -8.53 -36.58 -0.41
N GLY A 174 -9.85 -36.46 -0.32
CA GLY A 174 -10.61 -36.41 0.95
C GLY A 174 -10.53 -35.09 1.72
N LYS A 175 -9.70 -34.12 1.30
CA LYS A 175 -9.65 -32.79 1.92
C LYS A 175 -10.88 -31.96 1.52
N PRO A 176 -11.40 -31.08 2.39
CA PRO A 176 -12.49 -30.18 2.03
C PRO A 176 -12.05 -29.24 0.89
N SER A 177 -12.97 -28.95 -0.02
CA SER A 177 -12.80 -27.97 -1.11
C SER A 177 -13.69 -26.74 -0.89
N ARG A 178 -14.91 -26.95 -0.39
CA ARG A 178 -15.90 -25.91 -0.10
C ARG A 178 -16.72 -26.26 1.15
N ALA A 179 -17.06 -25.26 1.95
CA ALA A 179 -18.07 -25.36 2.99
C ALA A 179 -18.91 -24.08 3.00
N VAL A 180 -20.23 -24.20 3.09
CA VAL A 180 -21.16 -23.06 3.05
C VAL A 180 -22.27 -23.29 4.06
N GLN A 181 -22.48 -22.32 4.95
CA GLN A 181 -23.59 -22.34 5.90
C GLN A 181 -24.88 -21.82 5.24
N TYR A 182 -25.97 -22.55 5.48
CA TYR A 182 -27.31 -22.27 5.00
C TYR A 182 -28.29 -22.25 6.16
N GLN A 183 -29.26 -21.34 6.11
CA GLN A 183 -30.41 -21.28 6.99
C GLN A 183 -31.66 -21.16 6.12
N HIS A 184 -32.57 -22.14 6.24
CA HIS A 184 -33.79 -22.26 5.44
C HIS A 184 -33.56 -22.09 3.92
N GLY A 185 -32.52 -22.75 3.38
CA GLY A 185 -32.20 -22.77 1.95
C GLY A 185 -31.40 -21.54 1.46
N VAL A 186 -31.29 -20.50 2.28
CA VAL A 186 -30.55 -19.26 1.98
C VAL A 186 -29.17 -19.30 2.61
N VAL A 187 -28.13 -18.78 1.93
CA VAL A 187 -26.77 -18.72 2.49
C VAL A 187 -26.73 -17.71 3.64
N HIS A 188 -26.39 -18.17 4.84
CA HIS A 188 -26.32 -17.37 6.06
C HIS A 188 -25.17 -17.88 6.92
N GLY A 189 -24.32 -16.97 7.43
CA GLY A 189 -23.09 -17.33 8.13
C GLY A 189 -21.87 -17.41 7.19
N GLN A 190 -21.03 -18.43 7.37
CA GLN A 190 -19.71 -18.50 6.74
C GLN A 190 -19.70 -19.36 5.47
N ALA A 191 -19.06 -18.83 4.43
CA ALA A 191 -18.58 -19.61 3.28
C ALA A 191 -17.05 -19.68 3.33
N ILE A 192 -16.49 -20.88 3.15
CA ILE A 192 -15.05 -21.15 3.12
C ILE A 192 -14.73 -21.99 1.88
N LEU A 193 -13.66 -21.61 1.18
CA LEU A 193 -13.06 -22.34 0.08
C LEU A 193 -11.62 -22.69 0.46
N TRP A 194 -11.16 -23.87 0.06
CA TRP A 194 -9.80 -24.34 0.27
C TRP A 194 -9.08 -24.60 -1.07
N PHE A 195 -7.76 -24.75 -1.01
CA PHE A 195 -6.95 -25.35 -2.08
C PHE A 195 -6.79 -26.85 -1.84
N ALA A 196 -6.44 -27.62 -2.88
CA ALA A 196 -6.24 -29.07 -2.78
C ALA A 196 -5.14 -29.51 -1.79
N ASN A 197 -4.22 -28.59 -1.42
CA ASN A 197 -3.24 -28.81 -0.36
C ASN A 197 -3.83 -28.76 1.07
N GLY A 198 -5.02 -28.19 1.26
CA GLY A 198 -5.73 -28.03 2.54
C GLY A 198 -5.66 -26.63 3.17
N ARG A 199 -4.95 -25.66 2.56
CA ARG A 199 -4.95 -24.26 3.00
C ARG A 199 -6.23 -23.54 2.55
N ILE A 200 -6.66 -22.54 3.30
CA ILE A 200 -7.81 -21.70 2.91
C ILE A 200 -7.45 -20.90 1.65
N LYS A 201 -8.37 -20.88 0.69
CA LYS A 201 -8.32 -20.10 -0.56
C LYS A 201 -9.10 -18.79 -0.41
N ALA A 202 -10.31 -18.88 0.14
CA ALA A 202 -11.15 -17.72 0.43
C ALA A 202 -12.09 -17.98 1.61
N LYS A 203 -12.52 -16.93 2.28
CA LYS A 203 -13.51 -16.96 3.36
C LYS A 203 -14.36 -15.70 3.29
N ALA A 204 -15.69 -15.84 3.33
CA ALA A 204 -16.62 -14.72 3.30
C ALA A 204 -17.75 -14.92 4.31
N GLN A 205 -18.27 -13.81 4.82
CA GLN A 205 -19.45 -13.76 5.69
C GLN A 205 -20.70 -13.38 4.88
N TYR A 206 -21.83 -14.01 5.17
CA TYR A 206 -23.12 -13.78 4.54
C TYR A 206 -24.22 -13.58 5.58
N ALA A 207 -25.17 -12.70 5.26
CA ALA A 207 -26.48 -12.65 5.88
C ALA A 207 -27.52 -12.70 4.76
N ASP A 208 -28.48 -13.60 4.89
CA ASP A 208 -29.69 -13.69 4.05
C ASP A 208 -29.40 -13.65 2.54
N GLY A 209 -28.42 -14.46 2.13
CA GLY A 209 -27.99 -14.65 0.75
C GLY A 209 -26.98 -13.61 0.24
N ARG A 210 -26.70 -12.56 1.02
CA ARG A 210 -25.85 -11.42 0.61
C ARG A 210 -24.58 -11.35 1.45
N LYS A 211 -23.46 -10.92 0.85
CA LYS A 211 -22.20 -10.69 1.58
C LYS A 211 -22.42 -9.61 2.66
N ASN A 212 -22.09 -9.92 3.91
CA ASN A 212 -22.26 -9.00 5.03
C ASN A 212 -21.15 -9.24 6.07
N GLY A 213 -20.25 -8.28 6.24
CA GLY A 213 -18.96 -8.47 6.90
C GLY A 213 -17.81 -8.69 5.90
N TYR A 214 -16.75 -9.36 6.34
CA TYR A 214 -15.50 -9.47 5.57
C TYR A 214 -15.43 -10.68 4.63
N GLU A 215 -14.99 -10.43 3.40
CA GLU A 215 -14.37 -11.41 2.51
C GLU A 215 -12.84 -11.31 2.60
N LYS A 216 -12.15 -12.45 2.61
CA LYS A 216 -10.68 -12.55 2.60
C LYS A 216 -10.25 -13.62 1.60
N VAL A 217 -9.16 -13.38 0.87
CA VAL A 217 -8.62 -14.27 -0.17
C VAL A 217 -7.12 -14.45 0.04
N TRP A 218 -6.64 -15.69 -0.06
CA TRP A 218 -5.24 -16.08 0.15
C TRP A 218 -4.65 -16.80 -1.08
N ASN A 219 -3.33 -16.84 -1.18
CA ASN A 219 -2.61 -17.68 -2.15
C ASN A 219 -2.30 -19.08 -1.60
N GLU A 220 -1.79 -19.99 -2.44
CA GLU A 220 -1.43 -21.35 -2.02
C GLU A 220 -0.29 -21.44 -0.99
N LYS A 221 0.51 -20.37 -0.86
CA LYS A 221 1.53 -20.24 0.20
C LYS A 221 0.90 -19.88 1.56
N GLY A 222 -0.38 -19.52 1.60
CA GLY A 222 -1.11 -19.10 2.81
C GLY A 222 -0.99 -17.59 3.10
N GLN A 223 -0.41 -16.80 2.19
CA GLN A 223 -0.34 -15.35 2.33
C GLN A 223 -1.69 -14.73 1.95
N LEU A 224 -2.17 -13.79 2.76
CA LEU A 224 -3.34 -12.98 2.44
C LEU A 224 -3.03 -12.12 1.20
N LEU A 225 -4.01 -12.01 0.29
CA LEU A 225 -3.94 -11.21 -0.94
C LEU A 225 -4.90 -10.02 -0.89
N THR A 226 -6.15 -10.26 -0.45
CA THR A 226 -7.14 -9.20 -0.28
C THR A 226 -8.03 -9.44 0.94
N GLU A 227 -8.47 -8.34 1.54
CA GLU A 227 -9.54 -8.26 2.52
C GLU A 227 -10.54 -7.19 2.04
N LYS A 228 -11.84 -7.50 2.06
CA LYS A 228 -12.91 -6.61 1.59
C LYS A 228 -14.09 -6.64 2.54
N GLU A 229 -14.50 -5.47 3.02
CA GLU A 229 -15.74 -5.31 3.78
C GLU A 229 -16.94 -5.15 2.83
N TYR A 230 -18.03 -5.85 3.16
CA TYR A 230 -19.32 -5.77 2.48
C TYR A 230 -20.44 -5.50 3.50
N ARG A 231 -21.49 -4.79 3.08
CA ARG A 231 -22.71 -4.58 3.87
C ARG A 231 -23.92 -4.80 2.98
N ASN A 232 -24.82 -5.72 3.38
CA ASN A 232 -26.04 -6.09 2.65
C ASN A 232 -25.84 -6.45 1.16
N GLY A 233 -24.65 -6.95 0.79
CA GLY A 233 -24.24 -7.31 -0.58
C GLY A 233 -23.37 -6.28 -1.30
N GLU A 234 -23.38 -5.00 -0.88
CA GLU A 234 -22.57 -3.94 -1.48
C GLU A 234 -21.18 -3.84 -0.82
N GLN A 235 -20.14 -3.50 -1.59
CA GLN A 235 -18.80 -3.24 -1.04
C GLN A 235 -18.80 -1.90 -0.28
N ALA A 236 -18.50 -1.93 1.03
CA ALA A 236 -18.61 -0.78 1.91
C ALA A 236 -17.68 -0.94 3.14
N GLY A 237 -17.07 0.14 3.59
CA GLY A 237 -16.00 0.10 4.59
C GLY A 237 -14.63 -0.11 3.95
N TRP A 238 -13.75 -0.90 4.57
CA TRP A 238 -12.36 -1.02 4.11
C TRP A 238 -12.14 -2.15 3.09
N VAL A 239 -11.35 -1.84 2.06
CA VAL A 239 -10.68 -2.80 1.18
C VAL A 239 -9.17 -2.69 1.40
N ARG A 240 -8.49 -3.84 1.54
CA ARG A 240 -7.04 -3.94 1.69
C ARG A 240 -6.48 -4.93 0.69
N GLU A 241 -5.36 -4.56 0.07
CA GLU A 241 -4.60 -5.37 -0.88
C GLU A 241 -3.20 -5.62 -0.31
N TYR A 242 -2.69 -6.83 -0.53
CA TYR A 242 -1.45 -7.32 0.07
C TYR A 242 -0.53 -7.92 -1.00
N VAL A 243 0.73 -7.50 -0.98
CA VAL A 243 1.80 -8.03 -1.85
C VAL A 243 2.83 -8.72 -0.97
N GLU A 244 3.14 -9.99 -1.28
CA GLU A 244 3.97 -10.87 -0.44
C GLU A 244 3.48 -11.04 1.02
N GLY A 245 2.20 -10.75 1.28
CA GLY A 245 1.63 -10.72 2.63
C GLY A 245 1.84 -9.42 3.42
N LYS A 246 2.50 -8.42 2.82
CA LYS A 246 2.64 -7.05 3.37
C LYS A 246 1.51 -6.18 2.80
N LEU A 247 0.92 -5.30 3.60
CA LEU A 247 -0.09 -4.35 3.13
C LEU A 247 0.54 -3.42 2.06
N SER A 248 0.02 -3.47 0.84
CA SER A 248 0.48 -2.62 -0.27
C SER A 248 -0.45 -1.44 -0.51
N LYS A 249 -1.74 -1.57 -0.16
CA LYS A 249 -2.78 -0.56 -0.38
C LYS A 249 -3.98 -0.80 0.52
N GLU A 250 -4.56 0.28 1.05
CA GLU A 250 -5.89 0.26 1.68
C GLU A 250 -6.75 1.41 1.18
N ALA A 251 -8.06 1.18 1.05
CA ALA A 251 -9.00 2.14 0.50
C ALA A 251 -10.39 2.01 1.13
N GLN A 252 -11.01 3.14 1.42
CA GLN A 252 -12.37 3.21 1.97
C GLN A 252 -13.42 3.32 0.86
N TYR A 253 -14.48 2.52 0.96
CA TYR A 253 -15.59 2.45 0.02
C TYR A 253 -16.94 2.73 0.69
N THR A 254 -17.86 3.35 -0.04
CA THR A 254 -19.28 3.45 0.31
C THR A 254 -20.13 3.14 -0.93
N LYS A 255 -21.08 2.20 -0.81
CA LYS A 255 -21.95 1.74 -1.91
C LYS A 255 -21.19 1.43 -3.20
N GLY A 256 -20.12 0.64 -3.10
CA GLY A 256 -19.27 0.23 -4.23
C GLY A 256 -18.28 1.27 -4.77
N LYS A 257 -18.38 2.55 -4.37
CA LYS A 257 -17.48 3.63 -4.83
C LYS A 257 -16.42 3.98 -3.79
N LEU A 258 -15.26 4.47 -4.23
CA LEU A 258 -14.24 5.06 -3.33
C LEU A 258 -14.83 6.30 -2.66
N ASP A 259 -14.92 6.30 -1.33
CA ASP A 259 -15.55 7.37 -0.56
C ASP A 259 -14.90 7.40 0.83
N GLY A 260 -14.03 8.39 1.07
CA GLY A 260 -13.07 8.39 2.17
C GLY A 260 -11.62 8.34 1.66
N LEU A 261 -10.75 7.64 2.39
CA LEU A 261 -9.29 7.69 2.18
C LEU A 261 -8.76 6.48 1.37
N LEU A 262 -7.85 6.76 0.43
CA LEU A 262 -6.93 5.81 -0.20
C LEU A 262 -5.53 5.98 0.40
N ARG A 263 -4.80 4.89 0.62
CA ARG A 263 -3.36 4.84 0.89
C ARG A 263 -2.69 3.75 0.07
N GLU A 264 -1.51 4.03 -0.48
CA GLU A 264 -0.58 3.04 -1.02
C GLU A 264 0.75 3.09 -0.26
N TYR A 265 1.48 1.97 -0.25
CA TYR A 265 2.69 1.80 0.55
C TYR A 265 3.89 1.30 -0.29
N TYR A 266 5.09 1.74 0.07
CA TYR A 266 6.36 1.18 -0.42
C TYR A 266 6.72 -0.15 0.26
N GLY A 267 6.05 -0.49 1.35
CA GLY A 267 6.38 -1.59 2.25
C GLY A 267 5.67 -1.42 3.60
N PRO A 268 5.94 -2.27 4.61
CA PRO A 268 5.22 -2.22 5.88
C PRO A 268 5.30 -0.82 6.52
N ASN A 269 4.13 -0.25 6.81
CA ASN A 269 3.93 1.05 7.45
C ASN A 269 4.56 2.28 6.73
N ARG A 270 5.05 2.12 5.49
CA ARG A 270 5.78 3.16 4.75
C ARG A 270 4.93 3.72 3.61
N ILE A 271 4.13 4.74 3.88
CA ILE A 271 3.22 5.35 2.90
C ILE A 271 4.02 5.89 1.69
N LYS A 272 3.51 5.59 0.49
CA LYS A 272 3.98 6.06 -0.82
C LYS A 272 3.07 7.18 -1.34
N HIS A 273 1.77 7.00 -1.20
CA HIS A 273 0.71 7.88 -1.68
C HIS A 273 -0.49 7.80 -0.75
N GLN A 274 -1.21 8.90 -0.58
CA GLN A 274 -2.55 8.92 -0.03
C GLN A 274 -3.41 9.96 -0.75
N ALA A 275 -4.70 9.69 -0.89
CA ALA A 275 -5.65 10.62 -1.53
C ALA A 275 -7.06 10.49 -0.94
N SER A 276 -7.73 11.62 -0.74
CA SER A 276 -9.14 11.66 -0.36
C SER A 276 -10.05 11.62 -1.60
N TYR A 277 -11.10 10.79 -1.52
CA TYR A 277 -12.14 10.64 -2.54
C TYR A 277 -13.51 10.96 -1.96
N ARG A 278 -14.40 11.50 -2.80
CA ARG A 278 -15.84 11.59 -2.56
C ARG A 278 -16.60 10.97 -3.71
N GLN A 279 -17.43 9.96 -3.44
CA GLN A 279 -18.27 9.28 -4.44
C GLN A 279 -17.54 8.83 -5.73
N GLY A 280 -16.28 8.40 -5.60
CA GLY A 280 -15.40 7.95 -6.69
C GLY A 280 -14.49 9.02 -7.30
N ILE A 281 -14.63 10.29 -6.90
CA ILE A 281 -13.92 11.44 -7.48
C ILE A 281 -12.90 12.00 -6.47
N LEU A 282 -11.68 12.36 -6.89
CA LEU A 282 -10.70 13.02 -5.99
C LEU A 282 -11.28 14.32 -5.41
N HIS A 283 -11.26 14.43 -4.09
CA HIS A 283 -11.82 15.57 -3.35
C HIS A 283 -11.16 15.67 -1.97
N GLY A 284 -10.56 16.82 -1.65
CA GLY A 284 -9.76 17.01 -0.44
C GLY A 284 -8.27 17.08 -0.77
N VAL A 285 -7.44 16.35 -0.02
CA VAL A 285 -5.98 16.41 -0.16
C VAL A 285 -5.44 15.10 -0.72
N GLU A 286 -4.53 15.22 -1.68
CA GLU A 286 -3.64 14.16 -2.13
C GLU A 286 -2.21 14.44 -1.65
N THR A 287 -1.43 13.40 -1.37
CA THR A 287 -0.02 13.54 -0.96
C THR A 287 0.78 12.32 -1.40
N PHE A 288 1.86 12.57 -2.15
CA PHE A 288 2.90 11.59 -2.44
C PHE A 288 4.08 11.80 -1.50
N TYR A 289 4.78 10.73 -1.19
CA TYR A 289 5.89 10.69 -0.25
C TYR A 289 7.15 10.18 -0.94
N TYR A 290 8.30 10.78 -0.62
CA TYR A 290 9.58 10.18 -0.92
C TYR A 290 9.75 8.88 -0.10
N PRO A 291 10.60 7.94 -0.54
CA PRO A 291 10.91 6.76 0.26
C PRO A 291 11.36 7.08 1.69
N ASN A 292 12.07 8.18 1.95
CA ASN A 292 12.50 8.54 3.31
C ASN A 292 11.36 8.96 4.27
N GLY A 293 10.10 9.01 3.81
CA GLY A 293 8.93 9.34 4.63
C GLY A 293 8.58 10.83 4.65
N ASN A 294 9.43 11.70 4.10
CA ASN A 294 9.07 13.09 3.84
C ASN A 294 8.05 13.16 2.69
N LYS A 295 7.17 14.16 2.73
CA LYS A 295 6.31 14.48 1.58
C LYS A 295 7.21 14.79 0.36
N GLN A 296 6.75 14.39 -0.81
CA GLN A 296 7.30 14.80 -2.11
C GLN A 296 6.45 15.94 -2.68
N ILE A 297 5.15 15.72 -2.81
CA ILE A 297 4.18 16.72 -3.26
C ILE A 297 2.83 16.52 -2.57
N GLN A 298 2.18 17.62 -2.22
CA GLN A 298 0.83 17.68 -1.67
C GLN A 298 -0.05 18.56 -2.56
N ILE A 299 -1.25 18.09 -2.90
CA ILE A 299 -2.14 18.72 -3.89
C ILE A 299 -3.55 18.83 -3.30
N THR A 300 -4.18 20.00 -3.44
CA THR A 300 -5.60 20.20 -3.07
C THR A 300 -6.51 19.99 -4.29
N TRP A 301 -7.53 19.14 -4.12
CA TRP A 301 -8.48 18.73 -5.14
C TRP A 301 -9.91 19.11 -4.76
N PHE A 302 -10.68 19.62 -5.72
CA PHE A 302 -12.12 19.84 -5.59
C PHE A 302 -12.83 19.25 -6.80
N ASN A 303 -13.62 18.20 -6.57
CA ASN A 303 -14.43 17.49 -7.58
C ASN A 303 -13.61 17.11 -8.83
N GLY A 304 -12.46 16.47 -8.63
CA GLY A 304 -11.60 15.94 -9.70
C GLY A 304 -10.75 16.99 -10.42
N LYS A 305 -10.74 18.24 -9.95
CA LYS A 305 -9.90 19.34 -10.48
C LYS A 305 -8.98 19.88 -9.39
N ARG A 306 -7.74 20.23 -9.72
CA ARG A 306 -6.81 20.83 -8.75
C ARG A 306 -7.25 22.25 -8.42
N ASN A 307 -7.47 22.54 -7.15
CA ASN A 307 -8.10 23.78 -6.68
C ASN A 307 -7.71 24.03 -5.23
N GLY A 308 -7.01 25.14 -4.95
CA GLY A 308 -6.34 25.40 -3.68
C GLY A 308 -4.82 25.29 -3.80
N LEU A 309 -4.14 24.89 -2.73
CA LEU A 309 -2.68 24.85 -2.67
C LEU A 309 -2.11 23.54 -3.25
N GLN A 310 -1.09 23.66 -4.10
CA GLN A 310 -0.10 22.63 -4.35
C GLN A 310 1.20 23.01 -3.62
N THR A 311 1.89 22.04 -3.01
CA THR A 311 3.22 22.23 -2.41
C THR A 311 4.11 21.05 -2.77
N GLU A 312 5.20 21.32 -3.49
CA GLU A 312 6.31 20.38 -3.65
C GLU A 312 7.34 20.62 -2.54
N TYR A 313 8.03 19.57 -2.11
CA TYR A 313 8.98 19.57 -1.00
C TYR A 313 10.35 19.08 -1.46
N HIS A 314 11.41 19.60 -0.84
CA HIS A 314 12.76 19.06 -0.93
C HIS A 314 12.84 17.69 -0.23
N LEU A 315 13.86 16.90 -0.57
CA LEU A 315 14.09 15.58 0.03
C LEU A 315 14.20 15.62 1.58
N ASN A 316 14.56 16.77 2.15
CA ASN A 316 14.64 17.02 3.60
C ASN A 316 13.31 17.47 4.26
N GLY A 317 12.19 17.48 3.52
CA GLY A 317 10.85 17.81 4.02
C GLY A 317 10.52 19.32 4.10
N LYS A 318 11.46 20.22 3.77
CA LYS A 318 11.15 21.65 3.63
C LYS A 318 10.43 21.92 2.30
N PRO A 319 9.51 22.90 2.21
CA PRO A 319 8.90 23.29 0.94
C PRO A 319 9.97 23.65 -0.11
N ARG A 320 9.70 23.31 -1.37
CA ARG A 320 10.52 23.63 -2.56
C ARG A 320 9.78 24.62 -3.45
N GLU A 321 8.52 24.30 -3.75
CA GLU A 321 7.60 25.16 -4.50
C GLU A 321 6.22 25.15 -3.81
N GLN A 322 5.56 26.30 -3.79
CA GLN A 322 4.13 26.43 -3.48
C GLN A 322 3.43 27.11 -4.66
N LEU A 323 2.32 26.54 -5.13
CA LEU A 323 1.50 27.10 -6.22
C LEU A 323 0.03 27.17 -5.80
N THR A 324 -0.62 28.31 -6.03
CA THR A 324 -2.08 28.41 -5.96
C THR A 324 -2.70 27.98 -7.29
N LEU A 325 -3.58 26.98 -7.25
CA LEU A 325 -4.30 26.45 -8.41
C LEU A 325 -5.79 26.79 -8.31
N ARG A 326 -6.40 27.12 -9.46
CA ARG A 326 -7.84 27.31 -9.61
C ARG A 326 -8.32 26.58 -10.87
N LEU A 327 -9.05 25.48 -10.66
CA LEU A 327 -9.54 24.60 -11.75
C LEU A 327 -8.42 24.19 -12.72
N ASP A 328 -7.39 23.55 -12.16
CA ASP A 328 -6.19 23.02 -12.83
C ASP A 328 -5.19 24.06 -13.40
N LYS A 329 -5.53 25.35 -13.35
CA LYS A 329 -4.67 26.45 -13.81
C LYS A 329 -3.98 27.16 -12.65
N ARG A 330 -2.73 27.59 -12.82
CA ARG A 330 -2.03 28.45 -11.83
C ARG A 330 -2.70 29.82 -11.78
N HIS A 331 -3.17 30.22 -10.61
CA HIS A 331 -3.98 31.42 -10.41
C HIS A 331 -3.91 31.84 -8.94
N GLY A 332 -3.26 32.97 -8.66
CA GLY A 332 -2.90 33.41 -7.30
C GLY A 332 -1.38 33.30 -7.04
N PRO A 333 -0.94 33.41 -5.77
CA PRO A 333 0.47 33.44 -5.41
C PRO A 333 1.18 32.10 -5.66
N ALA A 334 2.47 32.21 -5.93
CA ALA A 334 3.45 31.14 -6.10
C ALA A 334 4.77 31.53 -5.42
N ARG A 335 5.44 30.57 -4.78
CA ARG A 335 6.66 30.79 -3.99
C ARG A 335 7.66 29.66 -4.21
N TRP A 336 8.95 30.01 -4.25
CA TRP A 336 10.04 29.05 -4.43
C TRP A 336 11.06 29.20 -3.29
N TYR A 337 11.55 28.09 -2.77
CA TYR A 337 12.36 28.02 -1.56
C TYR A 337 13.61 27.17 -1.76
N SER A 338 14.72 27.59 -1.15
CA SER A 338 15.96 26.80 -1.12
C SER A 338 15.80 25.52 -0.28
N SER A 339 16.71 24.57 -0.45
CA SER A 339 16.81 23.40 0.43
C SER A 339 17.09 23.77 1.90
N THR A 340 17.61 24.98 2.19
CA THR A 340 17.71 25.52 3.56
C THR A 340 16.40 26.09 4.09
N GLY A 341 15.40 26.38 3.24
CA GLY A 341 14.10 26.94 3.59
C GLY A 341 13.97 28.46 3.37
N ASN A 342 14.97 29.10 2.75
CA ASN A 342 14.94 30.53 2.46
C ASN A 342 14.08 30.79 1.22
N LEU A 343 13.23 31.82 1.25
CA LEU A 343 12.47 32.26 0.07
C LEU A 343 13.43 32.78 -1.02
N LEU A 344 13.36 32.19 -2.21
CA LEU A 344 14.17 32.56 -3.37
C LEU A 344 13.43 33.50 -4.34
N ALA A 345 12.11 33.30 -4.45
CA ALA A 345 11.24 34.10 -5.30
C ALA A 345 9.76 33.97 -4.86
N GLU A 346 8.98 35.01 -5.14
CA GLU A 346 7.52 35.03 -5.00
C GLU A 346 6.91 35.82 -6.17
N GLY A 347 5.82 35.29 -6.74
CA GLY A 347 5.10 35.89 -7.86
C GLY A 347 3.63 35.45 -7.90
N ILE A 348 2.84 36.09 -8.75
CA ILE A 348 1.40 35.86 -8.90
C ILE A 348 1.11 35.38 -10.32
N PHE A 349 0.51 34.19 -10.47
CA PHE A 349 -0.03 33.73 -11.74
C PHE A 349 -1.46 34.22 -11.96
N ARG A 350 -1.82 34.50 -13.21
CA ARG A 350 -3.22 34.63 -13.66
C ARG A 350 -3.43 33.70 -14.86
N ASN A 351 -4.18 32.61 -14.64
CA ASN A 351 -4.53 31.62 -15.68
C ASN A 351 -3.29 31.09 -16.42
N ASP A 352 -2.37 30.50 -15.66
CA ASP A 352 -1.07 29.95 -16.07
C ASP A 352 -0.02 30.94 -16.59
N LYS A 353 -0.37 32.21 -16.82
CA LYS A 353 0.58 33.26 -17.20
C LYS A 353 1.15 33.95 -15.94
N PRO A 354 2.47 34.15 -15.84
CA PRO A 354 3.05 35.07 -14.86
C PRO A 354 2.42 36.46 -15.00
N PHE A 355 2.00 37.08 -13.89
CA PHE A 355 1.37 38.39 -13.88
C PHE A 355 2.22 39.45 -13.17
N SER A 356 2.66 39.21 -11.94
CA SER A 356 3.48 40.16 -11.18
C SER A 356 4.44 39.44 -10.24
N GLY A 357 5.59 40.05 -9.95
CA GLY A 357 6.60 39.52 -9.04
C GLY A 357 7.73 38.75 -9.74
N THR A 358 8.37 37.84 -9.00
CA THR A 358 9.57 37.11 -9.41
C THR A 358 9.28 35.62 -9.53
N PHE A 359 9.76 35.00 -10.61
CA PHE A 359 9.47 33.60 -10.96
C PHE A 359 10.78 32.85 -11.22
N ILE A 360 10.86 31.62 -10.70
CA ILE A 360 11.97 30.71 -10.96
C ILE A 360 11.51 29.64 -11.95
N PHE A 361 12.32 29.40 -12.98
CA PHE A 361 12.14 28.30 -13.93
C PHE A 361 13.45 27.52 -13.99
N GLN A 362 13.41 26.26 -13.53
CA GLN A 362 14.54 25.33 -13.65
C GLN A 362 14.61 24.77 -15.07
N ASP A 363 15.83 24.45 -15.51
CA ASP A 363 16.01 23.68 -16.74
C ASP A 363 15.60 22.21 -16.49
N GLN A 364 14.78 21.63 -17.37
CA GLN A 364 14.15 20.32 -17.16
C GLN A 364 14.88 19.19 -17.88
N GLN A 365 15.96 18.69 -17.27
CA GLN A 365 16.45 17.35 -17.60
C GLN A 365 15.43 16.30 -17.10
N LYS A 366 14.78 15.61 -18.03
CA LYS A 366 13.80 14.56 -17.75
C LYS A 366 14.50 13.22 -17.55
N GLY A 367 14.65 12.79 -16.29
CA GLY A 367 15.22 11.49 -15.94
C GLY A 367 14.98 11.13 -14.47
N VAL A 368 15.38 9.93 -14.07
CA VAL A 368 15.44 9.53 -12.66
C VAL A 368 16.76 10.05 -12.08
N ILE A 369 16.68 11.05 -11.22
CA ILE A 369 17.83 11.83 -10.73
C ILE A 369 18.46 11.13 -9.50
N THR A 370 19.78 10.96 -9.48
CA THR A 370 20.52 10.42 -8.32
C THR A 370 20.86 11.51 -7.29
N PRO A 371 21.18 11.16 -6.02
CA PRO A 371 21.56 12.14 -5.01
C PRO A 371 22.78 13.02 -5.38
N GLU A 372 23.69 12.50 -6.22
CA GLU A 372 24.86 13.22 -6.72
C GLU A 372 24.46 14.34 -7.70
N GLN A 373 23.47 14.06 -8.56
CA GLN A 373 22.95 15.00 -9.56
C GLN A 373 22.12 16.14 -8.94
N MET A 374 21.64 16.00 -7.70
CA MET A 374 20.89 17.05 -6.99
C MET A 374 21.71 18.32 -6.65
N LYS A 375 23.02 18.36 -6.94
CA LYS A 375 23.90 19.48 -6.57
C LYS A 375 23.79 20.71 -7.49
N GLU A 376 23.13 20.60 -8.65
CA GLU A 376 23.29 21.57 -9.75
C GLU A 376 21.96 22.21 -10.23
N GLU A 377 21.06 22.62 -9.33
CA GLU A 377 19.76 23.26 -9.67
C GLU A 377 19.92 24.61 -10.42
N SER A 378 20.28 24.65 -11.70
CA SER A 378 20.49 25.90 -12.47
C SER A 378 19.16 26.41 -13.00
N PHE A 379 18.92 27.71 -12.82
CA PHE A 379 17.60 28.29 -13.09
C PHE A 379 17.67 29.70 -13.64
N TRP A 380 16.64 30.02 -14.42
CA TRP A 380 16.32 31.37 -14.84
C TRP A 380 15.42 32.03 -13.81
N VAL A 381 15.72 33.29 -13.51
CA VAL A 381 14.85 34.18 -12.75
C VAL A 381 14.26 35.19 -13.72
N PHE A 382 12.93 35.29 -13.73
CA PHE A 382 12.20 36.29 -14.51
C PHE A 382 11.39 37.19 -13.59
N HIS A 383 11.39 38.48 -13.90
CA HIS A 383 10.56 39.48 -13.23
C HIS A 383 9.42 39.90 -14.15
N TYR A 384 8.22 40.02 -13.59
CA TYR A 384 7.02 40.45 -14.29
C TYR A 384 6.32 41.59 -13.55
N GLN A 385 5.70 42.47 -14.32
CA GLN A 385 4.79 43.49 -13.84
C GLN A 385 3.61 43.60 -14.83
N ASP A 386 2.38 43.54 -14.31
CA ASP A 386 1.13 43.62 -15.05
C ASP A 386 1.06 42.75 -16.33
N GLY A 387 1.61 41.52 -16.23
CA GLY A 387 1.66 40.53 -17.30
C GLY A 387 2.82 40.69 -18.29
N LYS A 388 3.63 41.73 -18.17
CA LYS A 388 4.82 41.98 -19.02
C LYS A 388 6.09 41.55 -18.30
N LYS A 389 7.00 40.85 -19.01
CA LYS A 389 8.35 40.55 -18.50
C LYS A 389 9.16 41.86 -18.48
N THR A 390 9.72 42.22 -17.32
CA THR A 390 10.47 43.48 -17.13
C THR A 390 11.99 43.29 -17.06
N ASP A 391 12.44 42.20 -16.45
CA ASP A 391 13.86 41.91 -16.19
C ASP A 391 14.06 40.38 -16.11
N PHE A 392 15.25 39.86 -16.45
CA PHE A 392 15.58 38.44 -16.30
C PHE A 392 17.09 38.18 -16.26
N HIS A 393 17.50 37.17 -15.50
CA HIS A 393 18.91 36.76 -15.40
C HIS A 393 19.03 35.27 -15.05
N TYR A 394 20.19 34.70 -15.37
CA TYR A 394 20.54 33.31 -15.06
C TYR A 394 21.30 33.21 -13.73
N VAL A 395 21.32 32.03 -13.12
CA VAL A 395 21.86 31.83 -11.76
C VAL A 395 22.65 30.51 -11.71
N HIS A 396 23.97 30.58 -11.46
CA HIS A 396 24.88 29.42 -11.47
C HIS A 396 25.45 29.02 -10.09
N HIS A 397 25.77 27.72 -9.94
CA HIS A 397 26.32 27.01 -8.75
C HIS A 397 27.47 26.21 -9.32
N GLY A 398 28.58 26.10 -8.60
CA GLY A 398 29.81 25.61 -9.21
C GLY A 398 30.42 26.70 -10.11
N ALA A 399 31.75 26.70 -10.16
CA ALA A 399 32.50 27.55 -11.07
C ALA A 399 32.17 27.18 -12.52
N PRO A 400 32.02 28.16 -13.43
CA PRO A 400 31.94 27.84 -14.86
C PRO A 400 33.25 27.21 -15.31
N ALA A 401 33.20 26.38 -16.36
CA ALA A 401 34.40 25.78 -16.93
C ALA A 401 35.42 26.86 -17.34
N ASN A 402 34.99 27.93 -18.00
CA ASN A 402 35.83 29.11 -18.29
C ASN A 402 34.98 30.39 -18.23
N GLY A 403 35.61 31.54 -17.95
CA GLY A 403 35.01 32.87 -18.09
C GLY A 403 34.71 33.60 -16.77
N SER A 404 34.02 34.73 -16.88
CA SER A 404 33.81 35.70 -15.80
C SER A 404 32.50 35.46 -15.03
N VAL A 405 32.55 35.54 -13.70
CA VAL A 405 31.38 35.45 -12.81
C VAL A 405 31.23 36.72 -11.99
N ILE A 406 30.07 37.36 -12.11
CA ILE A 406 29.60 38.41 -11.22
C ILE A 406 28.82 37.75 -10.06
N PHE A 407 29.00 38.27 -8.85
CA PHE A 407 28.23 37.93 -7.65
C PHE A 407 27.60 39.22 -7.09
N TYR A 408 26.38 39.12 -6.55
CA TYR A 408 25.64 40.27 -6.01
C TYR A 408 25.43 40.16 -4.51
N PHE A 409 25.40 41.31 -3.83
CA PHE A 409 24.99 41.39 -2.44
C PHE A 409 23.54 40.89 -2.27
N PRO A 410 23.23 40.17 -1.17
CA PRO A 410 21.85 39.86 -0.82
C PRO A 410 20.98 41.13 -0.83
N ASN A 411 19.80 41.02 -1.43
CA ASN A 411 18.70 42.00 -1.45
C ASN A 411 18.92 43.34 -2.22
N GLU A 412 20.15 43.77 -2.55
CA GLU A 412 20.37 45.16 -3.02
C GLU A 412 20.64 45.39 -4.53
N LYS A 413 20.65 44.36 -5.38
CA LYS A 413 21.09 44.42 -6.82
C LYS A 413 22.53 44.97 -7.05
N LYS A 414 23.29 45.33 -6.01
CA LYS A 414 24.69 45.79 -6.09
C LYS A 414 25.65 44.62 -6.31
N VAL A 415 26.69 44.84 -7.11
CA VAL A 415 27.78 43.86 -7.29
C VAL A 415 28.62 43.77 -6.02
N GLN A 416 28.90 42.55 -5.58
CA GLN A 416 29.78 42.22 -4.46
C GLN A 416 31.17 41.77 -4.94
N ARG A 417 31.22 40.99 -6.03
CA ARG A 417 32.47 40.40 -6.54
C ARG A 417 32.39 40.15 -8.05
N VAL A 418 33.53 40.23 -8.75
CA VAL A 418 33.71 39.77 -10.13
C VAL A 418 35.00 38.96 -10.23
N ALA A 419 34.91 37.68 -10.59
CA ALA A 419 36.06 36.75 -10.62
C ALA A 419 36.17 36.00 -11.96
N GLN A 420 37.40 35.71 -12.39
CA GLN A 420 37.71 34.91 -13.59
C GLN A 420 37.99 33.44 -13.27
N PHE A 421 37.54 32.55 -14.15
CA PHE A 421 37.76 31.11 -14.04
C PHE A 421 38.35 30.51 -15.33
N ARG A 422 39.21 29.50 -15.16
CA ARG A 422 39.72 28.63 -16.24
C ARG A 422 39.74 27.18 -15.79
N ASN A 423 39.25 26.29 -16.63
CA ASN A 423 38.97 24.87 -16.34
C ASN A 423 38.38 24.63 -14.92
N GLY A 424 37.37 25.43 -14.53
CA GLY A 424 36.67 25.33 -13.24
C GLY A 424 37.43 25.86 -12.02
N LYS A 425 38.65 26.40 -12.20
CA LYS A 425 39.48 26.99 -11.13
C LYS A 425 39.51 28.51 -11.26
N LEU A 426 39.68 29.23 -10.15
CA LEU A 426 40.02 30.66 -10.16
C LEU A 426 41.35 30.86 -10.88
N ASN A 427 41.33 31.63 -11.96
CA ASN A 427 42.49 31.87 -12.83
C ASN A 427 42.27 33.21 -13.55
N GLY A 428 43.15 34.18 -13.33
CA GLY A 428 42.96 35.59 -13.68
C GLY A 428 42.44 36.47 -12.52
N PRO A 429 42.03 37.72 -12.81
CA PRO A 429 41.67 38.71 -11.80
C PRO A 429 40.36 38.41 -11.04
N ASP A 430 40.30 38.90 -9.81
CA ASP A 430 39.15 38.80 -8.90
C ASP A 430 39.01 40.08 -8.08
N THR A 431 37.93 40.83 -8.28
CA THR A 431 37.68 42.15 -7.67
C THR A 431 36.46 42.08 -6.76
N TRP A 432 36.60 42.59 -5.53
CA TRP A 432 35.53 42.66 -4.54
C TRP A 432 35.15 44.12 -4.26
N TYR A 433 33.90 44.35 -3.88
CA TYR A 433 33.32 45.66 -3.66
C TYR A 433 32.60 45.72 -2.31
N PHE A 434 32.70 46.86 -1.63
CA PHE A 434 31.89 47.19 -0.45
C PHE A 434 30.41 47.42 -0.83
N PRO A 435 29.46 47.36 0.13
CA PRO A 435 28.04 47.70 -0.11
C PRO A 435 27.79 49.15 -0.59
N ASN A 436 28.79 50.02 -0.57
CA ASN A 436 28.74 51.39 -1.12
C ASN A 436 29.29 51.49 -2.56
N GLY A 437 29.67 50.37 -3.20
CA GLY A 437 30.20 50.32 -4.56
C GLY A 437 31.69 50.65 -4.70
N LYS A 438 32.39 51.08 -3.64
CA LYS A 438 33.85 51.21 -3.65
C LYS A 438 34.51 49.82 -3.67
N ILE A 439 35.69 49.72 -4.29
CA ILE A 439 36.46 48.48 -4.32
C ILE A 439 37.02 48.17 -2.93
N GLU A 440 36.88 46.93 -2.48
CA GLU A 440 37.45 46.41 -1.23
C GLU A 440 38.75 45.62 -1.49
N PHE A 441 38.74 44.71 -2.46
CA PHE A 441 39.91 43.93 -2.86
C PHE A 441 40.11 43.93 -4.39
N LYS A 442 41.37 43.84 -4.81
CA LYS A 442 41.77 43.33 -6.13
C LYS A 442 42.79 42.23 -5.93
N LEU A 443 42.42 41.02 -6.31
CA LEU A 443 43.22 39.81 -6.26
C LEU A 443 43.52 39.34 -7.69
N ASN A 444 44.50 38.46 -7.85
CA ASN A 444 44.74 37.73 -9.08
C ASN A 444 45.12 36.29 -8.74
N TRP A 445 44.70 35.36 -9.59
CA TRP A 445 44.74 33.93 -9.33
C TRP A 445 45.43 33.15 -10.45
N ALA A 446 46.14 32.08 -10.09
CA ALA A 446 46.57 31.02 -10.99
C ALA A 446 46.17 29.67 -10.37
N ASP A 447 45.22 28.96 -10.99
CA ASP A 447 44.74 27.64 -10.58
C ASP A 447 44.41 27.50 -9.07
N ASN A 448 43.51 28.36 -8.58
CA ASN A 448 43.10 28.46 -7.17
C ASN A 448 44.21 28.91 -6.19
N LYS A 449 45.33 29.46 -6.67
CA LYS A 449 46.39 30.04 -5.84
C LYS A 449 46.56 31.53 -6.14
N LEU A 450 46.79 32.36 -5.12
CA LEU A 450 47.08 33.78 -5.33
C LEU A 450 48.41 33.97 -6.08
N ASP A 451 48.42 34.81 -7.10
CA ASP A 451 49.57 34.98 -7.98
C ASP A 451 49.61 36.41 -8.54
N GLY A 452 50.73 37.13 -8.37
CA GLY A 452 50.86 38.56 -8.65
C GLY A 452 50.52 39.46 -7.46
N ILE A 453 50.27 40.75 -7.73
CA ILE A 453 50.09 41.78 -6.69
C ILE A 453 48.62 41.89 -6.28
N ILE A 454 48.30 41.49 -5.05
CA ILE A 454 46.99 41.71 -4.43
C ILE A 454 46.93 43.09 -3.75
N ARG A 455 45.72 43.64 -3.61
CA ARG A 455 45.46 44.94 -2.97
C ARG A 455 44.17 44.89 -2.14
N GLN A 456 44.18 45.52 -0.97
CA GLN A 456 42.99 45.81 -0.17
C GLN A 456 42.85 47.33 0.04
N TRP A 457 41.62 47.82 0.14
CA TRP A 457 41.29 49.20 0.51
C TRP A 457 40.43 49.25 1.79
N HIS A 458 40.45 50.39 2.48
CA HIS A 458 39.50 50.72 3.53
C HIS A 458 38.19 51.24 2.91
N ILE A 459 37.08 51.18 3.65
CA ILE A 459 35.75 51.64 3.19
C ILE A 459 35.69 53.15 2.85
N ASN A 460 36.62 53.95 3.37
CA ASN A 460 36.79 55.35 2.97
C ASN A 460 37.35 55.50 1.54
N GLY A 461 38.03 54.49 0.99
CA GLY A 461 38.67 54.47 -0.33
C GLY A 461 40.20 54.56 -0.32
N GLN A 462 40.84 54.72 0.84
CA GLN A 462 42.30 54.69 0.96
C GLN A 462 42.83 53.25 0.87
N LYS A 463 44.02 53.06 0.28
CA LYS A 463 44.68 51.76 0.21
C LYS A 463 45.01 51.29 1.63
N LYS A 464 44.73 50.01 1.93
CA LYS A 464 44.94 49.36 3.23
C LYS A 464 46.18 48.47 3.21
N CYS A 465 46.29 47.61 2.19
CA CYS A 465 47.50 46.83 1.96
C CYS A 465 47.73 46.54 0.47
N GLU A 466 48.96 46.19 0.13
CA GLU A 466 49.39 45.75 -1.19
C GLU A 466 50.51 44.72 -0.98
N VAL A 467 50.30 43.50 -1.48
CA VAL A 467 51.17 42.35 -1.18
C VAL A 467 51.39 41.54 -2.45
N GLN A 468 52.63 41.12 -2.70
CA GLN A 468 52.98 40.28 -3.82
C GLN A 468 52.93 38.80 -3.43
N TYR A 469 52.25 38.01 -4.25
CA TYR A 469 52.14 36.55 -4.12
C TYR A 469 52.73 35.85 -5.34
N SER A 470 53.27 34.65 -5.11
CA SER A 470 53.72 33.70 -6.14
C SER A 470 53.21 32.32 -5.76
N LYS A 471 52.38 31.71 -6.62
CA LYS A 471 51.82 30.35 -6.45
C LYS A 471 51.23 30.10 -5.05
N GLY A 472 50.60 31.11 -4.45
CA GLY A 472 49.88 31.04 -3.17
C GLY A 472 50.68 31.43 -1.92
N VAL A 473 51.98 31.71 -2.01
CA VAL A 473 52.80 32.24 -0.89
C VAL A 473 53.16 33.71 -1.09
N LYS A 474 53.34 34.48 -0.01
CA LYS A 474 53.91 35.84 -0.09
C LYS A 474 55.33 35.75 -0.65
N ASP A 475 55.62 36.42 -1.76
CA ASP A 475 56.94 36.36 -2.42
C ASP A 475 57.13 37.66 -3.21
N GLY A 476 58.07 38.50 -2.75
CA GLY A 476 58.12 39.93 -3.10
C GLY A 476 57.57 40.81 -1.98
N PHE A 477 57.14 42.03 -2.31
CA PHE A 477 56.89 43.08 -1.32
C PHE A 477 55.56 42.96 -0.56
N GLU A 478 55.53 43.48 0.66
CA GLU A 478 54.34 43.80 1.45
C GLU A 478 54.37 45.26 1.89
N ARG A 479 53.23 45.95 1.77
CA ARG A 479 52.99 47.29 2.28
C ARG A 479 51.64 47.37 2.96
N VAL A 480 51.57 48.03 4.11
CA VAL A 480 50.34 48.26 4.88
C VAL A 480 50.25 49.73 5.30
N TRP A 481 49.04 50.29 5.29
CA TRP A 481 48.74 51.68 5.64
C TRP A 481 47.59 51.75 6.67
N ASP A 482 47.44 52.88 7.36
CA ASP A 482 46.28 53.16 8.22
C ASP A 482 45.12 53.85 7.49
N MET A 483 43.99 54.02 8.18
CA MET A 483 42.79 54.74 7.69
C MET A 483 42.99 56.26 7.48
N ARG A 484 44.21 56.77 7.63
CA ARG A 484 44.62 58.14 7.29
C ARG A 484 45.63 58.16 6.12
N GLY A 485 46.03 57.00 5.59
CA GLY A 485 46.98 56.85 4.50
C GLY A 485 48.45 56.87 4.94
N ARG A 486 48.75 56.83 6.24
CA ARG A 486 50.12 56.74 6.74
C ARG A 486 50.62 55.31 6.55
N MET A 487 51.80 55.15 5.97
CA MET A 487 52.44 53.84 5.82
C MET A 487 52.84 53.31 7.20
N LEU A 488 52.56 52.04 7.44
CA LEU A 488 52.83 51.35 8.71
C LEU A 488 53.97 50.37 8.55
N CYS A 489 53.93 49.54 7.51
CA CYS A 489 55.01 48.62 7.17
C CYS A 489 55.31 48.67 5.67
N ASN A 490 56.58 48.44 5.32
CA ASN A 490 57.06 48.25 3.96
C ASN A 490 58.30 47.35 4.01
N GLY A 491 58.16 46.15 3.46
CA GLY A 491 59.20 45.12 3.49
C GLY A 491 58.98 44.05 2.42
N PHE A 492 59.74 42.97 2.50
CA PHE A 492 59.78 41.90 1.50
C PHE A 492 59.70 40.53 2.15
N TYR A 493 58.92 39.65 1.55
CA TYR A 493 58.90 38.22 1.81
C TYR A 493 59.67 37.47 0.73
N ARG A 494 60.24 36.33 1.08
CA ARG A 494 60.88 35.37 0.16
C ARG A 494 60.33 33.98 0.45
N LYS A 495 59.64 33.37 -0.52
CA LYS A 495 58.98 32.05 -0.42
C LYS A 495 58.09 31.89 0.84
N GLY A 496 57.39 32.95 1.25
CA GLY A 496 56.53 32.98 2.43
C GLY A 496 57.20 33.38 3.74
N MET A 497 58.54 33.45 3.80
CA MET A 497 59.29 33.88 4.98
C MET A 497 59.55 35.40 4.96
N PRO A 498 59.45 36.12 6.09
CA PRO A 498 59.96 37.49 6.20
C PRO A 498 61.43 37.57 5.74
N TRP A 499 61.80 38.60 4.98
CA TRP A 499 63.15 38.73 4.43
C TRP A 499 63.81 40.07 4.73
N ASP A 500 63.14 41.21 4.48
CA ASP A 500 63.77 42.53 4.65
C ASP A 500 62.75 43.63 4.92
N GLY A 501 63.17 44.71 5.59
CA GLY A 501 62.33 45.87 5.93
C GLY A 501 61.33 45.61 7.06
N THR A 502 60.32 46.48 7.18
CA THR A 502 59.29 46.38 8.23
C THR A 502 58.09 45.57 7.74
N LEU A 503 57.67 44.58 8.52
CA LEU A 503 56.64 43.60 8.15
C LEU A 503 55.65 43.37 9.29
N LEU A 504 54.40 43.05 8.93
CA LEU A 504 53.34 42.81 9.89
C LEU A 504 53.26 41.31 10.24
N VAL A 505 53.43 41.00 11.51
CA VAL A 505 53.51 39.62 12.03
C VAL A 505 52.53 39.45 13.18
N TYR A 506 51.69 38.42 13.12
CA TYR A 506 50.75 38.09 14.20
C TYR A 506 51.51 37.52 15.41
N ASN A 507 51.33 38.12 16.59
CA ASN A 507 51.95 37.64 17.82
C ASN A 507 50.91 37.02 18.77
N ALA A 508 50.97 35.69 18.90
CA ALA A 508 50.07 34.92 19.76
C ALA A 508 50.16 35.27 21.26
N LYS A 509 51.28 35.83 21.74
CA LYS A 509 51.47 36.23 23.14
C LYS A 509 50.77 37.55 23.49
N PHE A 510 50.57 38.42 22.49
CA PHE A 510 49.91 39.73 22.67
C PHE A 510 48.50 39.80 22.04
N GLY A 511 48.05 38.73 21.35
CA GLY A 511 46.69 38.62 20.82
C GLY A 511 46.40 39.56 19.64
N GLY A 512 47.41 39.91 18.85
CA GLY A 512 47.25 40.84 17.73
C GLY A 512 48.50 40.95 16.85
N ASP A 513 48.38 41.77 15.81
CA ASP A 513 49.45 42.05 14.86
C ASP A 513 50.45 43.06 15.44
N ILE A 514 51.75 42.78 15.26
CA ILE A 514 52.86 43.66 15.61
C ILE A 514 53.72 43.92 14.37
N ILE A 515 54.45 45.03 14.38
CA ILE A 515 55.46 45.31 13.34
C ILE A 515 56.82 44.89 13.86
N LEU A 516 57.48 44.04 13.06
CA LEU A 516 58.86 43.59 13.25
C LEU A 516 59.71 44.08 12.07
N GLU A 517 61.00 44.27 12.31
CA GLU A 517 61.97 44.69 11.31
C GLU A 517 62.91 43.51 11.00
N PHE A 518 63.09 43.21 9.73
CA PHE A 518 63.92 42.10 9.25
C PHE A 518 65.05 42.61 8.35
N ARG A 519 66.13 41.83 8.25
CA ARG A 519 67.20 42.07 7.29
C ARG A 519 67.79 40.72 6.85
N ASN A 520 67.81 40.46 5.54
CA ASN A 520 68.30 39.20 4.94
C ASN A 520 67.70 37.89 5.52
N GLY A 521 66.49 37.94 6.08
CA GLY A 521 65.80 36.82 6.72
C GLY A 521 65.90 36.77 8.25
N GLU A 522 66.80 37.55 8.86
CA GLU A 522 66.95 37.63 10.31
C GLU A 522 66.07 38.74 10.89
N GLN A 523 65.47 38.49 12.06
CA GLN A 523 64.72 39.50 12.81
C GLN A 523 65.71 40.39 13.58
N LEU A 524 65.60 41.71 13.44
CA LEU A 524 66.40 42.65 14.22
C LEU A 524 65.83 42.76 15.64
N ASP A 525 66.72 42.80 16.64
CA ASP A 525 66.35 42.88 18.06
C ASP A 525 65.98 44.32 18.46
N LYS A 526 64.85 44.78 17.92
CA LYS A 526 64.24 46.09 18.16
C LYS A 526 62.92 45.91 18.91
N PRO A 527 62.56 46.82 19.84
CA PRO A 527 61.30 46.72 20.57
C PRO A 527 60.11 46.75 19.57
N PRO A 528 59.21 45.74 19.61
CA PRO A 528 58.19 45.58 18.59
C PRO A 528 57.15 46.72 18.65
N GLN A 529 56.84 47.31 17.50
CA GLN A 529 55.82 48.36 17.45
C GLN A 529 54.43 47.73 17.39
N THR A 530 53.71 47.79 18.50
CA THR A 530 52.30 47.37 18.60
C THR A 530 51.42 48.37 17.85
N VAL A 531 50.73 47.91 16.80
CA VAL A 531 49.83 48.78 16.02
C VAL A 531 48.46 48.11 15.92
N LYS A 532 47.40 48.84 16.28
CA LYS A 532 46.01 48.36 16.14
C LYS A 532 45.52 48.39 14.69
N VAL A 533 46.21 47.67 13.81
CA VAL A 533 45.74 47.38 12.45
C VAL A 533 44.88 46.13 12.50
N ALA A 534 43.58 46.25 12.23
CA ALA A 534 42.81 45.10 11.83
C ALA A 534 43.11 44.78 10.36
N VAL A 535 44.28 44.21 10.06
CA VAL A 535 44.46 43.51 8.79
C VAL A 535 43.55 42.29 8.86
N LEU A 536 42.42 42.39 8.15
CA LEU A 536 41.52 41.27 8.01
C LEU A 536 42.34 40.16 7.34
N LYS A 537 42.38 38.98 7.97
CA LYS A 537 42.88 37.77 7.31
C LYS A 537 42.29 37.72 5.91
N LEU A 538 43.11 37.38 4.91
CA LEU A 538 42.64 37.16 3.55
C LEU A 538 41.41 36.26 3.59
N PRO A 539 40.23 36.76 3.20
CA PRO A 539 38.95 36.45 3.85
C PRO A 539 38.74 34.94 3.93
N ASP A 540 38.99 34.38 5.13
CA ASP A 540 39.50 33.01 5.34
C ASP A 540 39.00 32.05 4.25
N ILE A 541 39.82 31.77 3.24
CA ILE A 541 39.36 31.13 1.99
C ILE A 541 39.06 29.63 2.20
N TYR A 542 39.40 29.11 3.38
CA TYR A 542 38.99 27.81 3.91
C TYR A 542 37.72 27.85 4.81
N ASN A 543 37.21 29.04 5.12
CA ASN A 543 35.87 29.27 5.68
C ASN A 543 34.85 29.57 4.57
N ILE A 544 34.73 28.64 3.61
CA ILE A 544 33.38 28.13 3.32
C ILE A 544 32.91 27.57 4.66
N PRO A 545 31.93 28.16 5.37
CA PRO A 545 31.78 27.87 6.78
C PRO A 545 31.44 26.39 6.99
N ALA A 546 32.11 25.72 7.93
CA ALA A 546 31.77 24.34 8.31
C ALA A 546 30.35 24.19 8.90
N LYS A 547 29.61 25.31 9.06
CA LYS A 547 28.18 25.39 9.40
C LYS A 547 27.30 26.03 8.31
N MET A 548 27.86 26.30 7.13
CA MET A 548 27.14 26.63 5.89
C MET A 548 27.71 25.81 4.73
N ASN A 549 27.37 24.53 4.70
CA ASN A 549 27.36 23.76 3.46
C ASN A 549 25.96 23.84 2.81
N PRO A 550 25.68 24.93 2.08
CA PRO A 550 24.88 24.79 0.87
C PRO A 550 25.61 25.41 -0.33
N LEU A 551 25.57 24.68 -1.44
CA LEU A 551 25.64 25.28 -2.77
C LEU A 551 24.63 26.45 -2.79
N SER A 552 25.12 27.66 -3.04
CA SER A 552 24.34 28.91 -2.95
C SER A 552 24.46 29.68 -4.26
N LYS A 553 23.32 30.05 -4.87
CA LYS A 553 23.24 30.47 -6.29
C LYS A 553 23.12 31.99 -6.38
N GLY A 554 24.22 32.65 -6.77
CA GLY A 554 24.49 34.07 -6.50
C GLY A 554 24.19 35.09 -7.62
N LYS A 555 23.45 34.69 -8.66
CA LYS A 555 23.02 35.45 -9.86
C LYS A 555 24.17 35.94 -10.76
N THR A 556 24.12 35.58 -12.05
CA THR A 556 25.10 36.03 -13.05
C THR A 556 24.35 36.57 -14.26
N ALA A 557 24.31 37.90 -14.41
CA ALA A 557 23.73 38.54 -15.58
C ALA A 557 24.75 38.57 -16.73
N VAL A 558 24.42 37.94 -17.85
CA VAL A 558 25.22 37.94 -19.08
C VAL A 558 24.35 38.48 -20.21
N ARG A 559 24.83 39.50 -20.92
CA ARG A 559 24.23 39.95 -22.19
C ARG A 559 24.82 39.11 -23.34
N PRO A 560 24.03 38.63 -24.30
CA PRO A 560 24.56 38.16 -25.57
C PRO A 560 25.13 39.34 -26.38
N GLY A 561 26.19 39.08 -27.13
CA GLY A 561 26.62 39.89 -28.27
C GLY A 561 26.83 38.94 -29.45
N SER A 562 26.40 39.38 -30.64
CA SER A 562 26.27 38.59 -31.88
C SER A 562 25.56 37.25 -31.70
#